data_AF-A0A317NDJ3-F1
#
_entry.id   AF-A0A317NDJ3-F1
#
_cell.length_a   1.000
_cell.length_b   1.000
_cell.length_c   1.000
_cell.angle_alpha   90.00
_cell.angle_beta   90.00
_cell.angle_gamma   90.00
#
_symmetry.space_group_name_H-M   'P 1'
#
loop_
_entity.id
_entity.type
_entity.pdbx_description
1 polymer ?
#
loop_
_entity_poly.entity_id
_entity_poly.type
_entity_poly.pdbx_seq_one_letter_code
_entity_poly.pdbx_strand_id
1 'polypeptide(L)'
;MLWFCLLVAPLLIWSLTATTLRVWVPGFVVLAAVAAGQYVVGRRWVFPDGQFTVLAALTLITAAVLVFGPFLERGEGRSALWRSRIGYSLGFVAGLIAVSWIVLFGPVFFLMGRWSFVPASTALDPLPAGLSVRETVDKGCTSRSSDSDCARRFVLTGTESPDSLAALLRGHLTDTRACAFERREAQGREYWWGTCPIAGWPLDRHETTAAISAGRDAVTLDLAYLDDW
;
A
#
# COMPACT_ATOMS: atom_id res chain seq x y z
N MET A 1 -7.46 6.58 -16.99
CA MET A 1 -7.72 5.73 -18.18
C MET A 1 -6.88 4.46 -18.18
N LEU A 2 -5.56 4.53 -18.06
CA LEU A 2 -4.67 3.33 -18.07
C LEU A 2 -5.06 2.24 -17.06
N TRP A 3 -5.42 2.63 -15.82
CA TRP A 3 -5.87 1.67 -14.79
C TRP A 3 -7.12 0.87 -15.20
N PHE A 4 -8.05 1.50 -15.92
CA PHE A 4 -9.27 0.81 -16.38
C PHE A 4 -8.95 -0.28 -17.42
N CYS A 5 -7.96 -0.04 -18.28
CA CYS A 5 -7.48 -1.05 -19.23
C CYS A 5 -6.91 -2.27 -18.49
N LEU A 6 -6.18 -2.07 -17.40
CA LEU A 6 -5.63 -3.18 -16.59
C LEU A 6 -6.72 -4.02 -15.91
N LEU A 7 -7.85 -3.43 -15.55
CA LEU A 7 -8.98 -4.15 -14.94
C LEU A 7 -9.82 -4.89 -15.97
N VAL A 8 -10.12 -4.26 -17.10
CA VAL A 8 -11.10 -4.77 -18.07
C VAL A 8 -10.45 -5.65 -19.15
N ALA A 9 -9.21 -5.36 -19.56
CA ALA A 9 -8.56 -6.13 -20.60
C ALA A 9 -8.38 -7.62 -20.23
N PRO A 10 -7.97 -8.00 -18.99
CA PRO A 10 -7.89 -9.42 -18.61
C PRO A 10 -9.22 -10.16 -18.77
N LEU A 11 -10.33 -9.52 -18.40
CA LEU A 11 -11.68 -10.10 -18.52
C LEU A 11 -12.08 -10.32 -19.98
N LEU A 12 -11.80 -9.33 -20.84
CA LEU A 12 -12.07 -9.43 -22.28
C LEU A 12 -11.20 -10.50 -22.93
N ILE A 13 -9.90 -10.50 -22.61
CA ILE A 13 -8.94 -11.47 -23.15
C ILE A 13 -9.35 -12.88 -22.73
N TRP A 14 -9.64 -13.10 -21.44
CA TRP A 14 -10.13 -14.40 -20.96
C TRP A 14 -11.39 -14.87 -21.68
N SER A 15 -12.34 -13.95 -21.88
CA SER A 15 -13.60 -14.28 -22.57
C SER A 15 -13.39 -14.67 -24.04
N LEU A 16 -12.34 -14.14 -24.67
CA LEU A 16 -11.97 -14.49 -26.05
C LEU A 16 -11.12 -15.76 -26.12
N THR A 17 -10.35 -16.09 -25.08
CA THR A 17 -9.42 -17.22 -25.09
C THR A 17 -10.02 -18.52 -24.55
N ALA A 18 -10.92 -18.47 -23.57
CA ALA A 18 -11.53 -19.66 -23.01
C ALA A 18 -12.54 -20.28 -23.99
N THR A 19 -12.36 -21.56 -24.29
CA THR A 19 -13.14 -22.27 -25.30
C THR A 19 -14.28 -23.08 -24.71
N THR A 20 -14.22 -23.38 -23.41
CA THR A 20 -15.21 -24.21 -22.73
C THR A 20 -15.90 -23.46 -21.59
N LEU A 21 -17.21 -23.66 -21.42
CA LEU A 21 -17.95 -23.08 -20.28
C LEU A 21 -17.37 -23.50 -18.92
N ARG A 22 -16.79 -24.71 -18.83
CA ARG A 22 -16.18 -25.26 -17.62
C ARG A 22 -14.99 -24.45 -17.12
N VAL A 23 -14.18 -23.89 -18.03
CA VAL A 23 -13.02 -23.07 -17.67
C VAL A 23 -13.37 -21.58 -17.75
N TRP A 24 -14.24 -21.19 -18.68
CA TRP A 24 -14.69 -19.81 -18.85
C TRP A 24 -15.31 -19.25 -17.55
N VAL A 25 -16.29 -19.93 -16.94
CA VAL A 25 -17.00 -19.41 -15.76
C VAL A 25 -16.06 -19.20 -14.57
N PRO A 26 -15.28 -20.20 -14.11
CA PRO A 26 -14.39 -20.00 -12.96
C PRO A 26 -13.34 -18.93 -13.22
N GLY A 27 -12.69 -18.93 -14.38
CA GLY A 27 -11.65 -17.94 -14.69
C GLY A 27 -12.20 -16.52 -14.78
N PHE A 28 -13.39 -16.34 -15.36
CA PHE A 28 -14.06 -15.03 -15.42
C PHE A 28 -14.41 -14.54 -14.02
N VAL A 29 -14.98 -15.41 -13.16
CA VAL A 29 -15.33 -15.07 -11.78
C VAL A 29 -14.09 -14.67 -10.98
N VAL A 30 -12.99 -15.43 -11.09
CA VAL A 30 -11.73 -15.11 -10.40
C VAL A 30 -11.18 -13.78 -10.89
N LEU A 31 -11.10 -13.55 -12.20
CA LEU A 31 -10.60 -12.29 -12.76
C LEU A 31 -11.49 -11.10 -12.37
N ALA A 32 -12.81 -11.29 -12.31
CA ALA A 32 -13.74 -10.24 -11.91
C ALA A 32 -13.58 -9.89 -10.44
N ALA A 33 -13.41 -10.89 -9.58
CA ALA A 33 -13.13 -10.70 -8.16
C ALA A 33 -11.78 -9.99 -7.94
N VAL A 34 -10.74 -10.38 -8.68
CA VAL A 34 -9.42 -9.73 -8.62
C VAL A 34 -9.50 -8.28 -9.12
N ALA A 35 -10.21 -8.01 -10.22
CA ALA A 35 -10.42 -6.66 -10.72
C ALA A 35 -11.19 -5.78 -9.72
N ALA A 36 -12.23 -6.32 -9.08
CA ALA A 36 -12.94 -5.64 -8.01
C ALA A 36 -12.01 -5.34 -6.82
N GLY A 37 -11.18 -6.32 -6.42
CA GLY A 37 -10.16 -6.15 -5.38
C GLY A 37 -9.16 -5.05 -5.72
N GLN A 38 -8.62 -5.05 -6.95
CA GLN A 38 -7.69 -4.02 -7.42
C GLN A 38 -8.34 -2.64 -7.44
N TYR A 39 -9.62 -2.54 -7.81
CA TYR A 39 -10.38 -1.29 -7.75
C TYR A 39 -10.55 -0.80 -6.30
N VAL A 40 -10.99 -1.67 -5.40
CA VAL A 40 -11.19 -1.35 -3.98
C VAL A 40 -9.89 -0.91 -3.31
N VAL A 41 -8.78 -1.62 -3.57
CA VAL A 41 -7.44 -1.27 -3.05
C VAL A 41 -6.93 0.02 -3.67
N GLY A 42 -7.06 0.20 -4.98
CA GLY A 42 -6.65 1.42 -5.68
C GLY A 42 -7.46 2.67 -5.25
N ARG A 43 -8.67 2.48 -4.73
CA ARG A 43 -9.49 3.54 -4.11
C ARG A 43 -9.23 3.72 -2.62
N ARG A 44 -8.30 2.97 -2.04
CA ARG A 44 -7.89 3.01 -0.62
C ARG A 44 -9.02 2.70 0.36
N TRP A 45 -9.94 1.79 0.00
CA TRP A 45 -11.13 1.51 0.84
C TRP A 45 -10.87 0.53 1.99
N VAL A 46 -9.97 -0.44 1.81
CA VAL A 46 -9.82 -1.56 2.76
C VAL A 46 -8.43 -1.62 3.40
N PHE A 47 -7.39 -1.18 2.68
CA PHE A 47 -6.01 -1.23 3.14
C PHE A 47 -5.41 0.18 3.04
N PRO A 48 -5.42 0.96 4.13
CA PRO A 48 -4.70 2.23 4.15
C PRO A 48 -3.19 1.99 4.01
N ASP A 49 -2.69 0.93 4.64
CA ASP A 49 -1.29 0.49 4.59
C ASP A 49 -1.15 -0.79 3.74
N GLY A 50 -0.07 -0.93 2.97
CA GLY A 50 0.18 -2.16 2.19
C GLY A 50 -0.45 -2.21 0.80
N GLN A 51 -0.89 -1.07 0.27
CA GLN A 51 -1.63 -1.00 -1.00
C GLN A 51 -0.82 -1.57 -2.16
N PHE A 52 0.47 -1.26 -2.24
CA PHE A 52 1.29 -1.68 -3.34
C PHE A 52 1.55 -3.19 -3.28
N THR A 53 1.82 -3.74 -2.10
CA THR A 53 1.96 -5.19 -1.90
C THR A 53 0.70 -5.94 -2.31
N VAL A 54 -0.48 -5.48 -1.87
CA VAL A 54 -1.75 -6.13 -2.24
C VAL A 54 -2.03 -6.00 -3.74
N LEU A 55 -1.78 -4.83 -4.34
CA LEU A 55 -1.95 -4.64 -5.79
C LEU A 55 -0.99 -5.52 -6.59
N ALA A 56 0.27 -5.64 -6.17
CA ALA A 56 1.24 -6.53 -6.78
C ALA A 56 0.77 -7.99 -6.71
N ALA A 57 0.33 -8.44 -5.54
CA ALA A 57 -0.19 -9.79 -5.34
C ALA A 57 -1.41 -10.08 -6.23
N LEU A 58 -2.39 -9.17 -6.26
CA LEU A 58 -3.58 -9.28 -7.12
C LEU A 58 -3.20 -9.33 -8.61
N THR A 59 -2.22 -8.53 -9.04
CA THR A 59 -1.80 -8.53 -10.44
C THR A 59 -1.03 -9.79 -10.81
N LEU A 60 -0.25 -10.37 -9.89
CA LEU A 60 0.36 -11.69 -10.06
C LEU A 60 -0.70 -12.80 -10.18
N ILE A 61 -1.79 -12.73 -9.41
CA ILE A 61 -2.92 -13.66 -9.55
C ILE A 61 -3.56 -13.52 -10.93
N THR A 62 -3.82 -12.30 -11.41
CA THR A 62 -4.32 -12.06 -12.77
C THR A 62 -3.40 -12.67 -13.83
N ALA A 63 -2.09 -12.46 -13.73
CA ALA A 63 -1.12 -13.02 -14.66
C ALA A 63 -1.12 -14.56 -14.61
N ALA A 64 -1.19 -15.14 -13.41
CA ALA A 64 -1.27 -16.59 -13.23
C ALA A 64 -2.53 -17.17 -13.88
N VAL A 65 -3.70 -16.53 -13.71
CA VAL A 65 -4.95 -17.00 -14.36
C VAL A 65 -4.84 -16.92 -15.89
N LEU A 66 -4.31 -15.82 -16.43
CA LEU A 66 -4.16 -15.65 -17.88
C LEU A 66 -3.17 -16.65 -18.49
N VAL A 67 -2.08 -16.98 -17.78
CA VAL A 67 -1.02 -17.89 -18.26
C VAL A 67 -1.42 -19.35 -18.05
N PHE A 68 -1.91 -19.71 -16.86
CA PHE A 68 -2.18 -21.10 -16.48
C PHE A 68 -3.58 -21.57 -16.86
N GLY A 69 -4.56 -20.68 -16.96
CA GLY A 69 -5.93 -21.03 -17.27
C GLY A 69 -6.12 -21.84 -18.56
N PRO A 70 -5.47 -21.50 -19.68
CA PRO A 70 -5.53 -22.30 -20.91
C PRO A 70 -4.95 -23.71 -20.78
N PHE A 71 -4.03 -23.96 -19.83
CA PHE A 71 -3.47 -25.30 -19.61
C PHE A 71 -4.47 -26.29 -19.03
N LEU A 72 -5.52 -25.79 -18.37
CA LEU A 72 -6.59 -26.60 -17.79
C LEU A 72 -7.59 -27.10 -18.86
N GLU A 73 -7.58 -26.51 -20.07
CA GLU A 73 -8.44 -26.91 -21.20
C GLU A 73 -7.88 -28.06 -22.06
N ARG A 74 -6.85 -28.79 -21.61
CA ARG A 74 -6.30 -29.94 -22.37
C ARG A 74 -7.32 -31.09 -22.47
N GLY A 75 -8.21 -31.00 -23.44
CA GLY A 75 -9.18 -32.01 -23.85
C GLY A 75 -9.01 -32.40 -25.32
N GLU A 76 -9.28 -33.67 -25.62
CA GLU A 76 -8.95 -34.40 -26.85
C GLU A 76 -9.71 -33.87 -28.09
N GLY A 77 -9.06 -33.05 -28.93
CA GLY A 77 -9.67 -32.62 -30.19
C GLY A 77 -8.72 -31.90 -31.15
N ARG A 78 -8.45 -32.50 -32.33
CA ARG A 78 -7.50 -31.98 -33.33
C ARG A 78 -7.90 -30.63 -33.97
N SER A 79 -9.20 -30.30 -34.05
CA SER A 79 -9.70 -29.03 -34.60
C SER A 79 -9.67 -27.87 -33.58
N ALA A 80 -9.57 -28.18 -32.28
CA ALA A 80 -9.37 -27.19 -31.21
C ALA A 80 -7.93 -26.66 -31.16
N LEU A 81 -6.97 -27.32 -31.83
CA LEU A 81 -5.54 -27.04 -31.71
C LEU A 81 -5.14 -25.63 -32.17
N TRP A 82 -5.70 -25.11 -33.27
CA TRP A 82 -5.27 -23.80 -33.81
C TRP A 82 -5.83 -22.62 -33.00
N ARG A 83 -7.12 -22.69 -32.61
CA ARG A 83 -7.74 -21.68 -31.73
C ARG A 83 -7.12 -21.70 -30.34
N SER A 84 -6.85 -22.88 -29.79
CA SER A 84 -6.13 -23.05 -28.52
C SER A 84 -4.74 -22.43 -28.57
N ARG A 85 -3.99 -22.61 -29.67
CA ARG A 85 -2.68 -21.95 -29.87
C ARG A 85 -2.77 -20.43 -29.90
N ILE A 86 -3.75 -19.87 -30.63
CA ILE A 86 -3.96 -18.41 -30.66
C ILE A 86 -4.34 -17.90 -29.28
N GLY A 87 -5.28 -18.56 -28.60
CA GLY A 87 -5.70 -18.18 -27.25
C GLY A 87 -4.55 -18.26 -26.24
N TYR A 88 -3.69 -19.28 -26.36
CA TYR A 88 -2.49 -19.42 -25.57
C TYR A 88 -1.50 -18.29 -25.82
N SER A 89 -1.18 -18.00 -27.09
CA SER A 89 -0.27 -16.90 -27.44
C SER A 89 -0.81 -15.56 -26.97
N LEU A 90 -2.12 -15.31 -27.13
CA LEU A 90 -2.76 -14.07 -26.66
C LEU A 90 -2.73 -13.96 -25.13
N GLY A 91 -3.10 -15.02 -24.41
CA GLY A 91 -3.10 -15.06 -22.95
C GLY A 91 -1.69 -14.91 -22.37
N PHE A 92 -0.70 -15.57 -22.98
CA PHE A 92 0.70 -15.46 -22.59
C PHE A 92 1.25 -14.06 -22.84
N VAL A 93 1.02 -13.47 -24.02
CA VAL A 93 1.44 -12.09 -24.34
C VAL A 93 0.75 -11.10 -23.40
N ALA A 94 -0.54 -11.27 -23.14
CA ALA A 94 -1.28 -10.42 -22.21
C ALA A 94 -0.76 -10.54 -20.77
N GLY A 95 -0.46 -11.75 -20.31
CA GLY A 95 0.16 -11.99 -19.01
C GLY A 95 1.54 -11.35 -18.91
N LEU A 96 2.38 -11.49 -19.94
CA LEU A 96 3.67 -10.82 -20.01
C LEU A 96 3.52 -9.29 -19.99
N ILE A 97 2.58 -8.71 -20.74
CA ILE A 97 2.30 -7.27 -20.73
C ILE A 97 1.85 -6.82 -19.33
N ALA A 98 0.98 -7.58 -18.66
CA ALA A 98 0.52 -7.27 -17.31
C ALA A 98 1.68 -7.31 -16.29
N VAL A 99 2.51 -8.36 -16.32
CA VAL A 99 3.68 -8.48 -15.43
C VAL A 99 4.72 -7.41 -15.72
N SER A 100 5.05 -7.20 -16.99
CA SER A 100 6.00 -6.14 -17.38
C SER A 100 5.47 -4.75 -17.05
N TRP A 101 4.16 -4.54 -17.03
CA TRP A 101 3.59 -3.31 -16.48
C TRP A 101 3.93 -3.12 -15.00
N ILE A 102 3.76 -4.14 -14.15
CA ILE A 102 4.17 -4.07 -12.73
C ILE A 102 5.66 -3.78 -12.63
N VAL A 103 6.49 -4.51 -13.39
CA VAL A 103 7.95 -4.43 -13.28
C VAL A 103 8.50 -3.10 -13.80
N LEU A 104 7.95 -2.58 -14.89
CA LEU A 104 8.45 -1.35 -15.52
C LEU A 104 7.82 -0.10 -14.92
N PHE A 105 6.51 -0.12 -14.71
CA PHE A 105 5.78 1.05 -14.22
C PHE A 105 5.61 1.06 -12.73
N GLY A 106 5.67 -0.08 -12.02
CA GLY A 106 5.69 -0.11 -10.55
C GLY A 106 6.79 0.78 -9.99
N PRO A 107 8.06 0.60 -10.38
CA PRO A 107 9.15 1.48 -9.96
C PRO A 107 8.97 2.92 -10.42
N VAL A 108 8.49 3.18 -11.65
CA VAL A 108 8.28 4.57 -12.11
C VAL A 108 7.14 5.26 -11.34
N PHE A 109 6.06 4.55 -11.01
CA PHE A 109 4.99 5.08 -10.16
C PHE A 109 5.42 5.23 -8.70
N PHE A 110 6.36 4.41 -8.25
CA PHE A 110 6.96 4.51 -6.92
C PHE A 110 7.96 5.68 -6.84
N LEU A 111 8.79 5.85 -7.87
CA LEU A 111 9.84 6.88 -7.94
C LEU A 111 9.31 8.26 -8.36
N MET A 112 8.30 8.32 -9.24
CA MET A 112 7.75 9.58 -9.77
C MET A 112 6.32 9.86 -9.34
N GLY A 113 5.57 8.84 -8.94
CA GLY A 113 4.20 9.02 -8.50
C GLY A 113 4.20 9.49 -7.05
N ARG A 114 3.41 10.53 -6.77
CA ARG A 114 2.94 10.93 -5.44
C ARG A 114 2.11 9.84 -4.75
N TRP A 115 2.60 8.60 -4.69
CA TRP A 115 2.20 7.61 -3.69
C TRP A 115 2.86 8.03 -2.39
N SER A 116 2.43 9.19 -1.97
CA SER A 116 2.95 9.93 -0.86
C SER A 116 2.30 9.22 0.32
N PHE A 117 2.98 8.23 0.90
CA PHE A 117 2.48 7.45 2.03
C PHE A 117 2.47 8.37 3.25
N VAL A 118 1.47 9.25 3.31
CA VAL A 118 1.21 10.01 4.52
C VAL A 118 0.64 9.02 5.52
N PRO A 119 1.15 8.97 6.76
CA PRO A 119 0.60 8.09 7.78
C PRO A 119 -0.92 8.22 7.89
N ALA A 120 -1.62 7.10 8.03
CA ALA A 120 -3.08 7.10 8.13
C ALA A 120 -3.57 7.93 9.34
N SER A 121 -4.82 8.41 9.32
CA SER A 121 -5.38 9.17 10.46
C SER A 121 -5.59 8.30 11.69
N THR A 122 -5.68 6.99 11.47
CA THR A 122 -5.77 5.92 12.48
C THR A 122 -4.40 5.33 12.81
N ALA A 123 -3.30 5.92 12.32
CA ALA A 123 -1.95 5.40 12.53
C ALA A 123 -1.49 5.48 13.99
N LEU A 124 -2.30 5.95 14.93
CA LEU A 124 -2.00 5.91 16.37
C LEU A 124 -2.89 4.95 17.15
N ASP A 125 -3.81 4.26 16.47
CA ASP A 125 -4.74 3.37 17.15
C ASP A 125 -4.08 2.03 17.51
N PRO A 126 -4.35 1.49 18.72
CA PRO A 126 -5.11 2.10 19.82
C PRO A 126 -4.27 3.08 20.63
N LEU A 127 -4.83 4.26 20.95
CA LEU A 127 -4.18 5.23 21.83
C LEU A 127 -4.14 4.79 23.31
N PRO A 128 -3.17 5.28 24.10
CA PRO A 128 -3.15 5.06 25.54
C PRO A 128 -4.39 5.67 26.20
N ALA A 129 -4.86 5.05 27.28
CA ALA A 129 -5.92 5.63 28.10
C ALA A 129 -5.53 7.04 28.58
N GLY A 130 -6.48 7.98 28.51
CA GLY A 130 -6.26 9.37 28.90
C GLY A 130 -5.71 10.29 27.79
N LEU A 131 -5.41 9.75 26.61
CA LEU A 131 -5.07 10.51 25.40
C LEU A 131 -6.22 10.47 24.38
N SER A 132 -6.48 11.61 23.75
CA SER A 132 -7.41 11.72 22.62
C SER A 132 -6.79 12.56 21.51
N VAL A 133 -7.02 12.18 20.25
CA VAL A 133 -6.67 13.03 19.11
C VAL A 133 -7.63 14.21 19.04
N ARG A 134 -7.11 15.42 19.21
CA ARG A 134 -7.87 16.66 19.01
C ARG A 134 -7.89 17.09 17.56
N GLU A 135 -6.75 16.98 16.89
CA GLU A 135 -6.59 17.42 15.50
C GLU A 135 -5.60 16.52 14.76
N THR A 136 -5.87 16.28 13.48
CA THR A 136 -4.99 15.55 12.58
C THR A 136 -4.75 16.40 11.34
N VAL A 137 -3.50 16.76 11.07
CA VAL A 137 -3.10 17.61 9.94
C VAL A 137 -2.18 16.83 9.03
N ASP A 138 -2.63 16.61 7.80
CA ASP A 138 -1.80 16.08 6.72
C ASP A 138 -0.76 17.14 6.30
N LYS A 139 0.54 16.84 6.46
CA LYS A 139 1.62 17.74 6.03
C LYS A 139 2.01 17.53 4.57
N GLY A 140 1.37 16.58 3.89
CA GLY A 140 1.74 16.12 2.58
C GLY A 140 3.12 15.48 2.60
N CYS A 141 3.75 15.45 1.43
CA CYS A 141 5.11 14.97 1.30
C CYS A 141 5.99 16.06 0.72
N THR A 142 7.12 16.26 1.37
CA THR A 142 8.16 17.15 0.89
C THR A 142 9.20 16.33 0.16
N SER A 143 9.40 16.62 -1.12
CA SER A 143 10.53 16.06 -1.87
C SER A 143 11.81 16.65 -1.31
N ARG A 144 12.60 15.86 -0.59
CA ARG A 144 14.03 16.11 -0.43
C ARG A 144 14.74 15.39 -1.58
N SER A 145 15.96 15.82 -1.89
CA SER A 145 16.67 15.53 -3.15
C SER A 145 16.64 14.06 -3.61
N SER A 146 16.66 13.11 -2.68
CA SER A 146 16.57 11.67 -2.92
C SER A 146 15.38 11.01 -2.23
N ASP A 147 14.89 11.59 -1.13
CA ASP A 147 13.94 10.92 -0.24
C ASP A 147 12.65 11.76 -0.14
N SER A 148 11.52 11.08 -0.18
CA SER A 148 10.22 11.73 0.06
C SER A 148 9.88 11.59 1.55
N ASP A 149 9.83 12.72 2.26
CA ASP A 149 9.40 12.74 3.67
C ASP A 149 7.90 13.05 3.70
N CYS A 150 7.12 12.03 4.04
CA CYS A 150 5.67 12.09 4.14
C CYS A 150 5.25 12.14 5.59
N ALA A 151 4.71 13.29 6.03
CA ALA A 151 4.42 13.50 7.44
C ALA A 151 2.94 13.76 7.71
N ARG A 152 2.49 13.31 8.88
CA ARG A 152 1.20 13.68 9.46
C ARG A 152 1.40 14.14 10.90
N ARG A 153 0.78 15.27 11.21
CA ARG A 153 0.76 15.83 12.55
C ARG A 153 -0.50 15.39 13.28
N PHE A 154 -0.32 14.92 14.50
CA PHE A 154 -1.39 14.66 15.45
C PHE A 154 -1.24 15.61 16.64
N VAL A 155 -2.30 16.33 16.96
CA VAL A 155 -2.40 17.15 18.17
C VAL A 155 -3.22 16.35 19.16
N LEU A 156 -2.58 15.95 20.24
CA LEU A 156 -3.12 15.09 21.28
C LEU A 156 -3.37 15.92 22.53
N THR A 157 -4.49 15.64 23.20
CA THR A 157 -4.87 16.25 24.47
C THR A 157 -5.22 15.17 25.50
N GLY A 158 -5.17 15.53 26.77
CA GLY A 158 -5.51 14.64 27.88
C GLY A 158 -5.75 15.41 29.17
N THR A 159 -5.97 14.69 30.26
CA THR A 159 -6.21 15.27 31.60
C THR A 159 -4.93 15.62 32.34
N GLU A 160 -3.80 15.05 31.91
CA GLU A 160 -2.48 15.23 32.53
C GLU A 160 -1.71 16.41 31.93
N SER A 161 -0.60 16.78 32.57
CA SER A 161 0.32 17.79 32.03
C SER A 161 0.89 17.39 30.64
N PRO A 162 1.20 18.35 29.74
CA PRO A 162 1.78 18.05 28.43
C PRO A 162 3.05 17.19 28.50
N ASP A 163 3.91 17.39 29.50
CA ASP A 163 5.12 16.61 29.68
C ASP A 163 4.82 15.16 30.10
N SER A 164 3.84 14.97 31.00
CA SER A 164 3.34 13.64 31.38
C SER A 164 2.73 12.91 30.18
N LEU A 165 1.94 13.62 29.37
CA LEU A 165 1.34 13.08 28.15
C LEU A 165 2.41 12.71 27.11
N ALA A 166 3.45 13.55 26.94
CA ALA A 166 4.57 13.25 26.05
C ALA A 166 5.37 12.04 26.53
N ALA A 167 5.56 11.88 27.84
CA ALA A 167 6.19 10.68 28.40
C ALA A 167 5.35 9.42 28.21
N LEU A 168 4.03 9.50 28.44
CA LEU A 168 3.09 8.41 28.21
C LEU A 168 3.09 7.97 26.75
N LEU A 169 3.04 8.93 25.82
CA LEU A 169 3.06 8.66 24.38
C LEU A 169 4.38 8.02 23.93
N ARG A 170 5.52 8.49 24.45
CA ARG A 170 6.83 7.87 24.18
C ARG A 170 6.86 6.43 24.65
N GLY A 171 6.49 6.17 25.91
CA GLY A 171 6.43 4.81 26.45
C GLY A 171 5.56 3.90 25.61
N HIS A 172 4.36 4.37 25.25
CA HIS A 172 3.45 3.60 24.39
C HIS A 172 4.03 3.29 23.00
N LEU A 173 4.68 4.26 22.33
CA LEU A 173 5.30 4.02 21.02
C LEU A 173 6.53 3.13 21.12
N THR A 174 7.29 3.22 22.21
CA THR A 174 8.37 2.27 22.49
C THR A 174 7.82 0.86 22.69
N ASP A 175 6.72 0.69 23.44
CA ASP A 175 6.17 -0.64 23.74
C ASP A 175 5.45 -1.27 22.53
N THR A 176 4.67 -0.49 21.79
CA THR A 176 3.84 -1.00 20.69
C THR A 176 4.55 -1.05 19.36
N ARG A 177 5.54 -0.17 19.14
CA ARG A 177 6.25 -0.03 17.86
C ARG A 177 7.75 -0.18 17.96
N ALA A 178 8.29 -0.49 19.14
CA ALA A 178 9.73 -0.60 19.37
C ALA A 178 10.51 0.67 18.95
N CYS A 179 9.88 1.84 19.03
CA CYS A 179 10.54 3.11 18.73
C CYS A 179 11.58 3.45 19.81
N ALA A 180 12.78 3.83 19.38
CA ALA A 180 13.84 4.34 20.24
C ALA A 180 13.84 5.87 20.19
N PHE A 181 13.66 6.52 21.35
CA PHE A 181 13.60 7.98 21.45
C PHE A 181 14.87 8.58 22.04
N GLU A 182 15.28 9.71 21.49
CA GLU A 182 16.32 10.58 22.01
C GLU A 182 15.82 12.03 22.10
N ARG A 183 16.36 12.78 23.07
CA ARG A 183 16.02 14.19 23.25
C ARG A 183 16.87 15.02 22.30
N ARG A 184 16.21 15.92 21.56
CA ARG A 184 16.85 16.88 20.63
C ARG A 184 16.34 18.29 20.89
N GLU A 185 17.12 19.28 20.45
CA GLU A 185 16.72 20.68 20.48
C GLU A 185 16.90 21.27 19.08
N ALA A 186 15.86 21.95 18.59
CA ALA A 186 15.93 22.69 17.33
C ALA A 186 15.20 24.03 17.48
N GLN A 187 15.85 25.11 17.04
CA GLN A 187 15.29 26.47 17.09
C GLN A 187 14.81 26.88 18.51
N GLY A 188 15.55 26.48 19.56
CA GLY A 188 15.21 26.79 20.95
C GLY A 188 13.98 26.03 21.49
N ARG A 189 13.58 24.94 20.83
CA ARG A 189 12.50 24.06 21.27
C ARG A 189 13.02 22.65 21.48
N GLU A 190 12.81 22.12 22.68
CA GLU A 190 13.06 20.72 22.97
C GLU A 190 11.98 19.83 22.35
N TYR A 191 12.40 18.72 21.77
CA TYR A 191 11.50 17.67 21.28
C TYR A 191 12.17 16.31 21.43
N TRP A 192 11.37 15.26 21.39
CA TRP A 192 11.84 13.89 21.36
C TRP A 192 11.77 13.36 19.95
N TRP A 193 12.92 12.93 19.42
CA TRP A 193 13.03 12.28 18.13
C TRP A 193 13.06 10.77 18.34
N GLY A 194 12.15 10.06 17.68
CA GLY A 194 12.02 8.62 17.72
C GLY A 194 12.31 8.01 16.37
N THR A 195 13.20 7.02 16.33
CA THR A 195 13.36 6.13 15.18
C THR A 195 12.66 4.81 15.50
N CYS A 196 11.72 4.41 14.65
CA CYS A 196 10.99 3.17 14.79
C CYS A 196 11.49 2.17 13.74
N PRO A 197 11.54 0.86 14.07
CA PRO A 197 11.87 -0.17 13.10
C PRO A 197 10.93 -0.13 11.91
N ILE A 198 11.46 -0.54 10.76
CA ILE A 198 10.73 -0.64 9.50
C ILE A 198 9.50 -1.52 9.71
N ALA A 199 8.32 -0.93 9.52
CA ALA A 199 7.04 -1.60 9.64
C ALA A 199 6.31 -1.56 8.30
N GLY A 200 5.35 -2.47 8.12
CA GLY A 200 4.53 -2.55 6.91
C GLY A 200 4.77 -3.80 6.07
N TRP A 201 4.04 -3.86 4.96
CA TRP A 201 4.09 -4.98 4.03
C TRP A 201 5.38 -4.95 3.20
N PRO A 202 5.89 -6.08 2.71
CA PRO A 202 7.22 -6.16 2.08
C PRO A 202 7.53 -5.09 1.02
N LEU A 203 6.55 -4.65 0.22
CA LEU A 203 6.73 -3.63 -0.80
C LEU A 203 6.22 -2.23 -0.39
N ASP A 204 5.72 -2.09 0.84
CA ASP A 204 5.25 -0.86 1.49
C ASP A 204 5.95 -0.70 2.85
N ARG A 205 7.21 -1.14 2.93
CA ARG A 205 8.03 -1.04 4.13
C ARG A 205 8.63 0.34 4.15
N HIS A 206 8.35 1.13 5.17
CA HIS A 206 8.96 2.45 5.33
C HIS A 206 9.63 2.54 6.69
N GLU A 207 10.75 3.26 6.74
CA GLU A 207 11.27 3.67 8.04
C GLU A 207 10.32 4.71 8.62
N THR A 208 9.92 4.52 9.88
CA THR A 208 8.98 5.42 10.54
C THR A 208 9.72 6.24 11.56
N THR A 209 9.56 7.56 11.51
CA THR A 209 10.10 8.46 12.52
C THR A 209 8.99 9.23 13.19
N ALA A 210 9.21 9.57 14.46
CA ALA A 210 8.22 10.23 15.30
C ALA A 210 8.90 11.39 16.04
N ALA A 211 8.38 12.60 15.87
CA ALA A 211 8.81 13.76 16.64
C ALA A 211 7.72 14.17 17.61
N ILE A 212 8.00 14.14 18.92
CA ILE A 212 7.06 14.50 19.98
C ILE A 212 7.50 15.81 20.62
N SER A 213 6.62 16.80 20.65
CA SER A 213 6.85 18.08 21.33
C SER A 213 5.70 18.40 22.28
N ALA A 214 6.04 18.81 23.50
CA ALA A 214 5.09 19.27 24.49
C ALA A 214 4.80 20.77 24.27
N GLY A 215 3.54 21.10 24.02
CA GLY A 215 3.05 22.47 23.98
C GLY A 215 2.53 22.93 25.34
N ARG A 216 1.81 24.06 25.37
CA ARG A 216 1.19 24.56 26.61
C ARG A 216 0.01 23.72 27.07
N ASP A 217 -0.86 23.34 26.14
CA ASP A 217 -2.14 22.67 26.44
C ASP A 217 -2.30 21.32 25.70
N ALA A 218 -1.31 20.93 24.90
CA ALA A 218 -1.40 19.77 24.03
C ALA A 218 0.00 19.21 23.72
N VAL A 219 0.04 17.94 23.33
CA VAL A 219 1.23 17.29 22.79
C VAL A 219 1.09 17.18 21.29
N THR A 220 2.13 17.56 20.55
CA THR A 220 2.17 17.38 19.11
C THR A 220 3.06 16.19 18.79
N LEU A 221 2.53 15.25 18.00
CA LEU A 221 3.27 14.15 17.41
C LEU A 221 3.29 14.34 15.89
N ASP A 222 4.48 14.59 15.35
CA ASP A 222 4.72 14.53 13.90
C ASP A 222 5.23 13.13 13.58
N LEU A 223 4.40 12.32 12.91
CA LEU A 223 4.76 10.99 12.44
C LEU A 223 5.14 11.10 10.96
N ALA A 224 6.29 10.57 10.58
CA ALA A 224 6.80 10.62 9.21
C ALA A 224 7.17 9.22 8.72
N TYR A 225 6.89 8.95 7.46
CA TYR A 225 7.49 7.83 6.72
C TYR A 225 8.64 8.36 5.89
N LEU A 226 9.82 7.80 6.15
CA LEU A 226 11.04 8.04 5.42
C LEU A 226 11.20 6.96 4.35
N ASP A 227 11.38 7.44 3.13
CA ASP A 227 11.69 6.66 1.95
C ASP A 227 13.21 6.63 1.76
N ASP A 228 13.92 5.81 2.56
CA ASP A 228 15.33 5.49 2.32
C ASP A 228 15.40 4.27 1.39
N TRP A 229 15.46 4.49 0.07
CA TRP A 229 15.74 3.45 -0.95
C TRP A 229 16.88 3.79 -1.89
#